data_AF-A0A936NKN9-F1
#
_entry.id   AF-A0A936NKN9-F1
#
_cell.length_a   1.000
_cell.length_b   1.000
_cell.length_c   1.000
_cell.angle_alpha   90.00
_cell.angle_beta   90.00
_cell.angle_gamma   90.00
#
_symmetry.space_group_name_H-M   'P 1'
#
loop_
_entity.id
_entity.type
_entity.pdbx_description
1 polymer ?
#
loop_
_entity_poly.entity_id
_entity_poly.type
_entity_poly.pdbx_seq_one_letter_code
_entity_poly.pdbx_strand_id
1 'polypeptide(L)'
;MLNKDDQRQNETDQQVTLVAHMMTPGVVQIPGDVSVTEAASLLARERMPCLLVKDSESRFGLMTPTDIVKKVVAQGLEPDDIEVRTIMTRPVQFIEYDRAIEEASTLMMSTGMPILIVTKQEQPVGVLTARDLVLSPKRCVTNMAATISILDGGAVSAAHQVTVTRLSHAGASVTSPALLLSGTTVILSFSLSETLSPLTIRGTILNNAQIEQVSGAIRSLTSSGIEIQFTELSPADQSRIKAWVLANLPKSFDAS
;
A
#
# COMPACT_ATOMS: atom_id res chain seq x y z
N MET A 1 -10.30 -28.44 -40.87
CA MET A 1 -11.54 -27.96 -40.22
C MET A 1 -11.18 -27.71 -38.77
N LEU A 2 -11.12 -26.44 -38.38
CA LEU A 2 -10.58 -26.00 -37.09
C LEU A 2 -11.51 -26.36 -35.93
N ASN A 3 -10.94 -26.93 -34.87
CA ASN A 3 -11.63 -27.31 -33.64
C ASN A 3 -12.17 -26.08 -32.89
N LYS A 4 -13.38 -26.23 -32.33
CA LYS A 4 -14.14 -25.25 -31.56
C LYS A 4 -13.69 -25.12 -30.09
N ASP A 5 -12.53 -25.65 -29.73
CA ASP A 5 -12.11 -25.79 -28.33
C ASP A 5 -11.08 -24.75 -27.84
N ASP A 6 -10.65 -23.82 -28.70
CA ASP A 6 -9.57 -22.86 -28.41
C ASP A 6 -10.02 -21.50 -27.85
N GLN A 7 -11.28 -21.36 -27.39
CA GLN A 7 -11.78 -20.08 -26.84
C GLN A 7 -12.14 -20.12 -25.36
N ARG A 8 -11.53 -20.99 -24.54
CA ARG A 8 -11.86 -21.07 -23.11
C ARG A 8 -10.69 -21.06 -22.14
N GLN A 9 -9.57 -20.44 -22.50
CA GLN A 9 -8.44 -20.23 -21.59
C GLN A 9 -7.79 -18.86 -21.83
N ASN A 10 -8.42 -17.81 -21.29
CA ASN A 10 -7.77 -16.50 -21.09
C ASN A 10 -8.44 -15.79 -19.91
N GLU A 11 -8.54 -16.47 -18.77
CA GLU A 11 -8.83 -15.80 -17.49
C GLU A 11 -7.49 -15.48 -16.83
N THR A 12 -7.15 -14.20 -16.88
CA THR A 12 -5.94 -13.62 -16.31
C THR A 12 -5.91 -13.90 -14.81
N ASP A 13 -4.83 -14.52 -14.32
CA ASP A 13 -4.54 -14.70 -12.89
C ASP A 13 -4.24 -13.33 -12.26
N GLN A 14 -5.29 -12.53 -12.07
CA GLN A 14 -5.24 -11.19 -11.50
C GLN A 14 -5.10 -11.33 -9.98
N GLN A 15 -3.87 -11.19 -9.50
CA GLN A 15 -3.56 -11.17 -8.08
C GLN A 15 -4.34 -10.02 -7.41
N VAL A 16 -5.39 -10.37 -6.66
CA VAL A 16 -6.28 -9.40 -6.00
C VAL A 16 -5.50 -8.65 -4.91
N THR A 17 -5.40 -7.33 -5.04
CA THR A 17 -4.79 -6.50 -3.99
C THR A 17 -5.84 -6.23 -2.92
N LEU A 18 -5.56 -6.65 -1.68
CA LEU A 18 -6.44 -6.43 -0.54
C LEU A 18 -6.23 -5.06 0.11
N VAL A 19 -7.27 -4.56 0.78
CA VAL A 19 -7.25 -3.34 1.59
C VAL A 19 -6.10 -3.34 2.60
N ALA A 20 -5.86 -4.48 3.27
CA ALA A 20 -4.79 -4.64 4.25
C ALA A 20 -3.40 -4.32 3.71
N HIS A 21 -3.18 -4.51 2.41
CA HIS A 21 -1.88 -4.23 1.77
C HIS A 21 -1.65 -2.74 1.52
N MET A 22 -2.70 -1.91 1.56
CA MET A 22 -2.64 -0.50 1.18
C MET A 22 -3.02 0.46 2.30
N MET A 23 -3.67 -0.03 3.36
CA MET A 23 -4.06 0.81 4.49
C MET A 23 -2.85 1.32 5.27
N THR A 24 -3.02 2.48 5.91
CA THR A 24 -2.17 2.91 7.02
C THR A 24 -2.66 2.25 8.31
N PRO A 25 -1.85 1.42 9.00
CA PRO A 25 -2.25 0.80 10.25
C PRO A 25 -2.47 1.82 11.37
N GLY A 26 -3.41 1.53 12.25
CA GLY A 26 -3.78 2.38 13.38
C GLY A 26 -4.90 3.38 13.04
N VAL A 27 -5.76 3.62 14.02
CA VAL A 27 -6.82 4.62 13.97
C VAL A 27 -6.80 5.37 15.29
N VAL A 28 -6.66 6.69 15.24
CA VAL A 28 -6.77 7.52 16.43
C VAL A 28 -8.25 7.80 16.68
N GLN A 29 -8.74 7.28 17.80
CA GLN A 29 -10.11 7.47 18.25
C GLN A 29 -10.17 8.55 19.34
N ILE A 30 -11.12 9.48 19.22
CA ILE A 30 -11.31 10.55 20.20
C ILE A 30 -12.78 10.67 20.63
N PRO A 31 -13.06 11.13 21.86
CA PRO A 31 -14.40 11.52 22.27
C PRO A 31 -14.94 12.72 21.48
N GLY A 32 -16.26 12.82 21.32
CA GLY A 32 -16.91 13.89 20.57
C GLY A 32 -16.96 15.26 21.27
N ASP A 33 -16.85 15.31 22.60
CA ASP A 33 -16.80 16.53 23.43
C ASP A 33 -15.44 17.22 23.43
N VAL A 34 -14.40 16.61 22.86
CA VAL A 34 -13.09 17.24 22.74
C VAL A 34 -13.19 18.49 21.86
N SER A 35 -12.42 19.53 22.20
CA SER A 35 -12.38 20.77 21.41
C SER A 35 -11.71 20.55 20.05
N VAL A 36 -12.06 21.38 19.07
CA VAL A 36 -11.43 21.31 17.74
C VAL A 36 -9.92 21.58 17.82
N THR A 37 -9.46 22.44 18.73
CA THR A 37 -8.03 22.71 18.95
C THR A 37 -7.25 21.47 19.41
N GLU A 38 -7.79 20.74 20.38
CA GLU A 38 -7.15 19.53 20.89
C GLU A 38 -7.12 18.44 19.81
N ALA A 39 -8.22 18.27 19.09
CA ALA A 39 -8.30 17.34 17.97
C ALA A 39 -7.36 17.72 16.80
N ALA A 40 -7.23 19.00 16.46
CA ALA A 40 -6.26 19.47 15.48
C ALA A 40 -4.82 19.16 15.90
N SER A 41 -4.52 19.34 17.19
CA SER A 41 -3.21 19.02 17.76
C SER A 41 -2.91 17.51 17.68
N LEU A 42 -3.93 16.66 17.89
CA LEU A 42 -3.82 15.21 17.71
C LEU A 42 -3.54 14.82 16.26
N LEU A 43 -4.26 15.40 15.29
CA LEU A 43 -4.00 15.17 13.86
C LEU A 43 -2.54 15.50 13.50
N ALA A 44 -2.03 16.64 13.97
CA ALA A 44 -0.67 17.08 13.69
C ALA A 44 0.40 16.19 14.36
N ARG A 45 0.20 15.83 15.63
CA ARG A 45 1.14 15.03 16.42
C ARG A 45 1.23 13.59 15.91
N GLU A 46 0.08 12.96 15.71
CA GLU A 46 0.00 11.55 15.29
C GLU A 46 0.21 11.37 13.79
N ARG A 47 0.25 12.47 13.01
CA ARG A 47 0.40 12.48 11.55
C ARG A 47 -0.64 11.62 10.84
N MET A 48 -1.85 11.59 11.38
CA MET A 48 -2.97 10.81 10.83
C MET A 48 -3.80 11.64 9.85
N PRO A 49 -4.32 11.03 8.78
CA PRO A 49 -5.13 11.75 7.78
C PRO A 49 -6.51 12.18 8.32
N CYS A 50 -6.99 11.53 9.38
CA CYS A 50 -8.29 11.77 10.00
C CYS A 50 -8.32 11.26 11.45
N LEU A 51 -9.32 11.70 12.22
CA LEU A 51 -9.68 11.14 13.51
C LEU A 51 -11.04 10.45 13.44
N LEU A 52 -11.14 9.29 14.07
CA LEU A 52 -12.41 8.61 14.28
C LEU A 52 -13.03 9.13 15.59
N VAL A 53 -14.15 9.82 15.47
CA VAL A 53 -14.82 10.49 16.58
C VAL A 53 -15.90 9.57 17.13
N LYS A 54 -15.81 9.19 18.41
CA LYS A 54 -16.83 8.43 19.13
C LYS A 54 -17.75 9.41 19.87
N ASP A 55 -18.98 9.56 19.38
CA ASP A 55 -19.99 10.46 19.97
C ASP A 55 -20.88 9.73 20.99
N SER A 56 -21.09 8.43 20.79
CA SER A 56 -21.71 7.53 21.76
C SER A 56 -21.28 6.09 21.47
N GLU A 57 -21.73 5.12 22.26
CA GLU A 57 -21.34 3.70 22.10
C GLU A 57 -21.53 3.14 20.68
N SER A 58 -22.53 3.61 19.94
CA SER A 58 -22.83 3.13 18.59
C SER A 58 -22.74 4.20 17.50
N ARG A 59 -22.30 5.43 17.83
CA ARG A 59 -22.25 6.54 16.86
C ARG A 59 -20.84 7.04 16.66
N PHE A 60 -20.33 6.79 15.46
CA PHE A 60 -19.06 7.29 14.99
C PHE A 60 -19.24 8.44 13.98
N GLY A 61 -18.25 9.32 13.94
CA GLY A 61 -18.06 10.31 12.88
C GLY A 61 -16.60 10.39 12.48
N LEU A 62 -16.33 11.04 11.36
CA LEU A 62 -14.97 11.26 10.89
C LEU A 62 -14.65 12.75 10.91
N MET A 63 -13.50 13.12 11.45
CA MET A 63 -12.99 14.50 11.37
C MET A 63 -11.69 14.52 10.57
N THR A 64 -11.61 15.43 9.61
CA THR A 64 -10.45 15.67 8.76
C THR A 64 -9.96 17.11 8.89
N PRO A 65 -8.71 17.44 8.48
CA PRO A 65 -8.27 18.83 8.39
C PRO A 65 -9.19 19.72 7.55
N THR A 66 -9.82 19.15 6.51
CA THR A 66 -10.78 19.88 5.65
C THR A 66 -12.04 20.28 6.41
N ASP A 67 -12.49 19.47 7.37
CA ASP A 67 -13.64 19.83 8.22
C ASP A 67 -13.31 21.05 9.08
N ILE A 68 -12.12 21.11 9.68
CA ILE A 68 -11.66 22.27 10.46
C ILE A 68 -11.69 23.53 9.60
N VAL A 69 -11.08 23.47 8.42
CA VAL A 69 -10.98 24.61 7.52
C VAL A 69 -12.38 25.08 7.08
N LYS A 70 -13.25 24.16 6.65
CA LYS A 70 -14.56 24.53 6.07
C LYS A 70 -15.62 24.87 7.10
N LYS A 71 -15.62 24.20 8.26
CA LYS A 71 -16.71 24.28 9.25
C LYS A 71 -16.37 25.15 10.45
N VAL A 72 -15.09 25.49 10.66
CA VAL A 72 -14.65 26.35 11.77
C VAL A 72 -14.00 27.62 11.22
N VAL A 73 -12.86 27.47 10.53
CA VAL A 73 -12.05 28.62 10.08
C VAL A 73 -12.82 29.50 9.09
N ALA A 74 -13.42 28.89 8.06
CA ALA A 74 -14.17 29.63 7.05
C ALA A 74 -15.44 30.31 7.60
N GLN A 75 -15.91 29.87 8.77
CA GLN A 75 -17.06 30.44 9.47
C GLN A 75 -16.64 31.52 10.49
N GLY A 76 -15.33 31.73 10.71
CA GLY A 76 -14.81 32.67 11.69
C GLY A 76 -15.08 32.26 13.14
N LEU A 77 -15.22 30.96 13.41
CA LEU A 77 -15.51 30.44 14.74
C LEU A 77 -14.24 30.13 15.53
N GLU A 78 -14.31 30.25 16.85
CA GLU A 78 -13.19 29.92 17.75
C GLU A 78 -13.11 28.40 17.97
N PRO A 79 -12.01 27.73 17.60
CA PRO A 79 -11.88 26.27 17.69
C PRO A 79 -11.86 25.72 19.13
N ASP A 80 -11.51 26.53 20.12
CA ASP A 80 -11.55 26.13 21.54
C ASP A 80 -12.98 25.99 22.08
N ASP A 81 -13.93 26.75 21.52
CA ASP A 81 -15.33 26.77 21.96
C ASP A 81 -16.20 25.73 21.23
N ILE A 82 -15.64 25.02 20.25
CA ILE A 82 -16.37 24.07 19.41
C ILE A 82 -15.97 22.64 19.75
N GLU A 83 -16.96 21.82 20.05
CA GLU A 83 -16.78 20.39 20.18
C GLU A 83 -16.69 19.70 18.81
N VAL A 84 -15.78 18.73 18.68
CA VAL A 84 -15.56 17.97 17.45
C VAL A 84 -16.84 17.28 16.94
N ARG A 85 -17.73 16.84 17.83
CA ARG A 85 -18.99 16.19 17.45
C ARG A 85 -19.88 17.06 16.55
N THR A 86 -19.71 18.38 16.61
CA THR A 86 -20.51 19.33 15.82
C THR A 86 -20.00 19.46 14.39
N ILE A 87 -18.71 19.21 14.16
CA ILE A 87 -18.07 19.37 12.85
C ILE A 87 -17.75 18.05 12.15
N MET A 88 -17.77 16.91 12.85
CA MET A 88 -17.50 15.61 12.24
C MET A 88 -18.50 15.27 11.13
N THR A 89 -18.04 14.53 10.13
CA THR A 89 -18.84 14.05 9.00
C THR A 89 -19.42 12.67 9.30
N ARG A 90 -20.65 12.45 8.83
CA ARG A 90 -21.41 11.21 8.97
C ARG A 90 -22.14 10.90 7.66
N PRO A 91 -22.40 9.61 7.32
CA PRO A 91 -21.93 8.42 8.02
C PRO A 91 -20.44 8.11 7.74
N VAL A 92 -19.77 7.45 8.69
CA VAL A 92 -18.42 6.92 8.47
C VAL A 92 -18.50 5.72 7.54
N GLN A 93 -17.63 5.68 6.54
CA GLN A 93 -17.52 4.56 5.63
C GLN A 93 -16.46 3.59 6.14
N PHE A 94 -16.86 2.33 6.33
CA PHE A 94 -16.00 1.25 6.81
C PHE A 94 -15.77 0.23 5.71
N ILE A 95 -14.63 -0.46 5.76
CA ILE A 95 -14.32 -1.58 4.88
C ILE A 95 -13.47 -2.61 5.60
N GLU A 96 -13.77 -3.90 5.45
CA GLU A 96 -12.95 -4.96 6.06
C GLU A 96 -11.58 -5.05 5.36
N TYR A 97 -10.54 -5.35 6.15
CA TYR A 97 -9.15 -5.41 5.72
C TYR A 97 -8.89 -6.44 4.62
N ASP A 98 -9.72 -7.48 4.50
CA ASP A 98 -9.60 -8.58 3.54
C ASP A 98 -10.40 -8.36 2.25
N ARG A 99 -11.04 -7.19 2.07
CA ARG A 99 -11.72 -6.83 0.82
C ARG A 99 -10.74 -6.44 -0.27
N ALA A 100 -11.17 -6.56 -1.52
CA ALA A 100 -10.39 -6.12 -2.67
C ALA A 100 -10.34 -4.58 -2.76
N ILE A 101 -9.25 -4.04 -3.31
CA ILE A 101 -9.04 -2.60 -3.45
C ILE A 101 -10.01 -1.98 -4.46
N GLU A 102 -10.43 -2.72 -5.47
CA GLU A 102 -11.45 -2.28 -6.43
C GLU A 102 -12.78 -1.96 -5.72
N GLU A 103 -13.12 -2.72 -4.68
CA GLU A 103 -14.29 -2.45 -3.86
C GLU A 103 -14.12 -1.18 -3.03
N ALA A 104 -12.94 -0.97 -2.43
CA ALA A 104 -12.62 0.26 -1.73
C ALA A 104 -12.75 1.48 -2.66
N SER A 105 -12.22 1.38 -3.88
CA SER A 105 -12.32 2.42 -4.90
C SER A 105 -13.77 2.70 -5.26
N THR A 106 -14.57 1.65 -5.50
CA THR A 106 -15.99 1.77 -5.83
C THR A 106 -16.78 2.41 -4.69
N LEU A 107 -16.49 2.03 -3.44
CA LEU A 107 -17.11 2.62 -2.26
C LEU A 107 -16.77 4.11 -2.12
N MET A 108 -15.50 4.49 -2.31
CA MET A 108 -15.09 5.90 -2.29
C MET A 108 -15.77 6.72 -3.38
N MET A 109 -15.88 6.19 -4.61
CA MET A 109 -16.54 6.90 -5.71
C MET A 109 -18.05 7.06 -5.48
N SER A 110 -18.73 5.99 -5.05
CA SER A 110 -20.18 6.00 -4.85
C SER A 110 -20.61 6.87 -3.67
N THR A 111 -19.79 6.94 -2.61
CA THR A 111 -20.08 7.77 -1.43
C THR A 111 -19.53 9.19 -1.53
N GLY A 112 -18.60 9.43 -2.46
CA GLY A 112 -17.83 10.68 -2.56
C GLY A 112 -16.86 10.89 -1.40
N MET A 113 -16.65 9.89 -0.54
CA MET A 113 -15.77 9.98 0.62
C MET A 113 -14.37 9.47 0.25
N PRO A 114 -13.33 10.32 0.33
CA PRO A 114 -11.98 9.93 -0.07
C PRO A 114 -11.21 9.16 1.01
N ILE A 115 -11.86 8.83 2.14
CA ILE A 115 -11.26 8.14 3.28
C ILE A 115 -12.23 7.06 3.76
N LEU A 116 -11.70 5.86 3.96
CA LEU A 116 -12.38 4.72 4.58
C LEU A 116 -11.67 4.32 5.86
N ILE A 117 -12.44 3.98 6.89
CA ILE A 117 -11.91 3.32 8.09
C ILE A 117 -11.83 1.81 7.80
N VAL A 118 -10.65 1.24 7.99
CA VAL A 118 -10.45 -0.20 7.79
C VAL A 118 -10.72 -0.95 9.08
N THR A 119 -11.51 -2.00 8.99
CA THR A 119 -11.89 -2.86 10.11
C THR A 119 -11.32 -4.27 9.97
N LYS A 120 -11.18 -4.94 11.11
CA LYS A 120 -10.96 -6.38 11.21
C LYS A 120 -11.91 -6.92 12.25
N GLN A 121 -12.87 -7.75 11.83
CA GLN A 121 -13.93 -8.22 12.74
C GLN A 121 -14.66 -7.04 13.40
N GLU A 122 -15.04 -6.04 12.59
CA GLU A 122 -15.73 -4.82 13.03
C GLU A 122 -14.91 -3.87 13.93
N GLN A 123 -13.68 -4.22 14.28
CA GLN A 123 -12.80 -3.36 15.05
C GLN A 123 -11.97 -2.47 14.12
N PRO A 124 -11.92 -1.13 14.32
CA PRO A 124 -11.07 -0.24 13.53
C PRO A 124 -9.59 -0.58 13.71
N VAL A 125 -8.89 -0.89 12.61
CA VAL A 125 -7.48 -1.29 12.60
C VAL A 125 -6.60 -0.44 11.68
N GLY A 126 -7.19 0.37 10.79
CA GLY A 126 -6.42 1.24 9.92
C GLY A 126 -7.27 2.27 9.18
N VAL A 127 -6.60 3.05 8.33
CA VAL A 127 -7.22 4.05 7.47
C VAL A 127 -6.75 3.83 6.04
N LEU A 128 -7.68 3.87 5.09
CA LEU A 128 -7.38 3.82 3.66
C LEU A 128 -7.88 5.11 3.00
N THR A 129 -7.00 5.81 2.29
CA THR A 129 -7.34 7.05 1.58
C THR A 129 -7.34 6.84 0.07
N ALA A 130 -8.07 7.69 -0.66
CA ALA A 130 -8.02 7.72 -2.13
C ALA A 130 -6.59 7.97 -2.64
N ARG A 131 -5.78 8.69 -1.85
CA ARG A 131 -4.36 8.88 -2.13
C ARG A 131 -3.60 7.55 -2.08
N ASP A 132 -3.91 6.66 -1.13
CA ASP A 132 -3.28 5.34 -1.05
C ASP A 132 -3.61 4.50 -2.29
N LEU A 133 -4.86 4.58 -2.79
CA LEU A 133 -5.30 3.94 -4.03
C LEU A 133 -4.49 4.38 -5.26
N VAL A 134 -4.12 5.66 -5.31
CA VAL A 134 -3.34 6.23 -6.41
C VAL A 134 -1.84 5.96 -6.23
N LEU A 135 -1.36 5.95 -4.98
CA LEU A 135 0.07 5.99 -4.68
C LEU A 135 0.74 4.66 -4.39
N SER A 136 0.03 3.55 -4.12
CA SER A 136 0.73 2.25 -4.10
C SER A 136 -0.12 0.98 -4.13
N PRO A 137 0.22 -0.03 -4.98
CA PRO A 137 1.22 0.07 -6.02
C PRO A 137 0.70 -0.30 -7.39
N LYS A 138 0.60 0.74 -8.21
CA LYS A 138 1.39 0.72 -9.44
C LYS A 138 2.86 0.64 -9.01
N ARG A 139 3.46 -0.54 -9.11
CA ARG A 139 4.91 -0.69 -8.91
C ARG A 139 5.61 0.22 -9.91
N CYS A 140 6.57 1.02 -9.46
CA CYS A 140 7.36 1.85 -10.36
C CYS A 140 8.29 0.93 -11.15
N VAL A 141 8.22 0.99 -12.49
CA VAL A 141 9.17 0.27 -13.35
C VAL A 141 10.56 0.80 -13.07
N THR A 142 11.52 -0.10 -12.94
CA THR A 142 12.91 0.22 -12.62
C THR A 142 13.84 -0.85 -13.19
N ASN A 143 15.15 -0.58 -13.16
CA ASN A 143 16.17 -1.52 -13.59
C ASN A 143 17.36 -1.41 -12.62
N MET A 144 17.14 -1.86 -11.38
CA MET A 144 18.12 -1.71 -10.31
C MET A 144 18.82 -3.03 -10.04
N ALA A 145 20.15 -3.00 -10.06
CA ALA A 145 20.95 -4.12 -9.60
C ALA A 145 20.73 -4.34 -8.10
N ALA A 146 20.51 -5.60 -7.73
CA ALA A 146 20.25 -6.00 -6.37
C ALA A 146 20.87 -7.38 -6.09
N THR A 147 21.01 -7.70 -4.81
CA THR A 147 21.38 -9.04 -4.36
C THR A 147 20.25 -9.65 -3.55
N ILE A 148 20.04 -10.95 -3.73
CA ILE A 148 19.07 -11.72 -2.96
C ILE A 148 19.75 -12.90 -2.28
N SER A 149 19.51 -13.08 -1.00
CA SER A 149 19.93 -14.28 -0.25
C SER A 149 18.73 -14.96 0.38
N ILE A 150 18.76 -16.28 0.41
CA ILE A 150 17.72 -17.11 1.02
C ILE A 150 18.01 -17.25 2.51
N LEU A 151 16.99 -17.10 3.35
CA LEU A 151 17.07 -17.35 4.78
C LEU A 151 16.39 -18.69 5.09
N ASP A 152 17.16 -19.70 5.47
CA ASP A 152 16.67 -21.04 5.82
C ASP A 152 17.11 -21.42 7.24
N GLY A 153 16.15 -21.60 8.15
CA GLY A 153 16.42 -22.01 9.53
C GLY A 153 17.38 -21.12 10.34
N GLY A 154 17.63 -19.87 9.92
CA GLY A 154 18.58 -18.94 10.53
C GLY A 154 19.94 -18.85 9.82
N ALA A 155 20.21 -19.70 8.83
CA ALA A 155 21.38 -19.60 7.96
C ALA A 155 21.03 -18.79 6.69
N VAL A 156 21.94 -17.87 6.32
CA VAL A 156 21.82 -17.08 5.09
C VAL A 156 22.61 -17.78 3.98
N SER A 157 21.92 -18.14 2.90
CA SER A 157 22.52 -18.75 1.71
C SER A 157 23.36 -17.75 0.90
N ALA A 158 24.09 -18.24 -0.09
CA ALA A 158 24.85 -17.42 -1.03
C ALA A 158 23.96 -16.36 -1.70
N ALA A 159 24.49 -15.15 -1.84
CA ALA A 159 23.81 -14.06 -2.50
C ALA A 159 23.81 -14.26 -4.02
N HIS A 160 22.66 -14.07 -4.65
CA HIS A 160 22.47 -14.13 -6.10
C HIS A 160 22.25 -12.71 -6.63
N GLN A 161 22.87 -12.39 -7.76
CA GLN A 161 22.62 -11.14 -8.47
C GLN A 161 21.25 -11.20 -9.13
N VAL A 162 20.42 -10.19 -8.86
CA VAL A 162 19.08 -10.05 -9.42
C VAL A 162 18.86 -8.62 -9.89
N THR A 163 17.84 -8.45 -10.72
CA THR A 163 17.40 -7.12 -11.16
C THR A 163 16.02 -6.84 -10.60
N VAL A 164 15.87 -5.76 -9.83
CA VAL A 164 14.55 -5.24 -9.45
C VAL A 164 13.98 -4.56 -10.67
N THR A 165 12.88 -5.10 -11.20
CA THR A 165 12.20 -4.60 -12.39
C THR A 165 11.03 -3.68 -12.03
N ARG A 166 10.48 -3.87 -10.83
CA ARG A 166 9.35 -3.10 -10.32
C ARG A 166 9.48 -2.97 -8.80
N LEU A 167 9.35 -1.75 -8.26
CA LEU A 167 9.49 -1.49 -6.82
C LEU A 167 8.29 -0.74 -6.25
N SER A 168 7.91 -1.10 -5.04
CA SER A 168 6.98 -0.36 -4.18
C SER A 168 7.38 -0.49 -2.72
N HIS A 169 6.71 0.24 -1.85
CA HIS A 169 6.95 0.13 -0.41
C HIS A 169 6.42 -1.17 0.22
N ALA A 170 5.58 -1.92 -0.51
CA ALA A 170 5.02 -3.20 -0.06
C ALA A 170 5.78 -4.42 -0.60
N GLY A 171 6.62 -4.24 -1.62
CA GLY A 171 7.30 -5.34 -2.29
C GLY A 171 7.99 -4.96 -3.59
N ALA A 172 8.66 -5.95 -4.18
CA ALA A 172 9.42 -5.83 -5.41
C ALA A 172 9.18 -7.01 -6.36
N SER A 173 9.14 -6.72 -7.66
CA SER A 173 9.27 -7.72 -8.71
C SER A 173 10.74 -7.80 -9.12
N VAL A 174 11.28 -9.01 -9.19
CA VAL A 174 12.69 -9.25 -9.53
C VAL A 174 12.83 -10.26 -10.66
N THR A 175 13.91 -10.13 -11.42
CA THR A 175 14.36 -11.14 -12.38
C THR A 175 15.63 -11.79 -11.83
N SER A 176 15.64 -13.11 -11.76
CA SER A 176 16.76 -13.89 -11.21
C SER A 176 17.21 -14.96 -12.21
N PRO A 177 18.52 -15.19 -12.35
CA PRO A 177 19.04 -16.36 -13.05
C PRO A 177 18.91 -17.65 -12.23
N ALA A 178 18.66 -17.54 -10.92
CA ALA A 178 18.49 -18.68 -10.03
C ALA A 178 17.01 -19.01 -9.82
N LEU A 179 16.71 -20.30 -9.59
CA LEU A 179 15.38 -20.75 -9.19
C LEU A 179 15.13 -20.37 -7.73
N LEU A 180 14.08 -19.59 -7.50
CA LEU A 180 13.70 -19.13 -6.17
C LEU A 180 12.27 -19.60 -5.89
N LEU A 181 12.11 -20.39 -4.83
CA LEU A 181 10.84 -21.06 -4.54
C LEU A 181 9.87 -20.12 -3.81
N SER A 182 8.59 -20.19 -4.18
CA SER A 182 7.51 -19.53 -3.44
C SER A 182 7.48 -19.99 -1.97
N GLY A 183 7.06 -19.09 -1.07
CA GLY A 183 7.05 -19.29 0.37
C GLY A 183 8.42 -19.10 1.05
N THR A 184 9.50 -18.97 0.27
CA THR A 184 10.85 -18.80 0.81
C THR A 184 11.04 -17.40 1.37
N THR A 185 11.62 -17.33 2.56
CA THR A 185 12.06 -16.05 3.15
C THR A 185 13.38 -15.64 2.53
N VAL A 186 13.47 -14.38 2.12
CA VAL A 186 14.65 -13.82 1.46
C VAL A 186 15.05 -12.49 2.10
N ILE A 187 16.31 -12.14 1.91
CA ILE A 187 16.85 -10.81 2.16
C ILE A 187 17.18 -10.20 0.79
N LEU A 188 16.53 -9.10 0.46
CA LEU A 188 16.77 -8.33 -0.76
C LEU A 188 17.55 -7.07 -0.42
N SER A 189 18.72 -6.89 -1.04
CA SER A 189 19.57 -5.71 -0.86
C SER A 189 19.74 -4.92 -2.15
N PHE A 190 19.49 -3.61 -2.12
CA PHE A 190 19.56 -2.72 -3.28
C PHE A 190 19.74 -1.25 -2.88
N SER A 191 20.17 -0.40 -3.81
CA SER A 191 20.32 1.06 -3.57
C SER A 191 19.36 1.86 -4.44
N LEU A 192 18.57 2.76 -3.83
CA LEU A 192 17.63 3.66 -4.55
C LEU A 192 18.32 4.72 -5.42
N SER A 193 19.53 5.11 -5.03
CA SER A 193 20.39 6.11 -5.67
C SER A 193 21.83 5.80 -5.29
N GLU A 194 22.79 6.22 -6.11
CA GLU A 194 24.22 6.11 -5.81
C GLU A 194 24.62 6.93 -4.55
N THR A 195 23.81 7.92 -4.18
CA THR A 195 24.06 8.83 -3.06
C THR A 195 23.45 8.37 -1.74
N LEU A 196 22.58 7.35 -1.75
CA LEU A 196 21.88 6.88 -0.57
C LEU A 196 22.45 5.54 -0.09
N SER A 197 22.39 5.31 1.22
CA SER A 197 22.78 4.02 1.80
C SER A 197 21.97 2.87 1.19
N PRO A 198 22.56 1.67 1.00
CA PRO A 198 21.82 0.52 0.52
C PRO A 198 20.69 0.16 1.50
N LEU A 199 19.59 -0.33 0.96
CA LEU A 199 18.49 -0.95 1.67
C LEU A 199 18.74 -2.46 1.75
N THR A 200 18.41 -3.06 2.88
CA THR A 200 18.41 -4.51 3.08
C THR A 200 17.09 -4.87 3.73
N ILE A 201 16.23 -5.54 2.99
CA ILE A 201 14.82 -5.74 3.35
C ILE A 201 14.52 -7.22 3.39
N ARG A 202 13.90 -7.68 4.47
CA ARG A 202 13.39 -9.05 4.57
C ARG A 202 12.06 -9.14 3.82
N GLY A 203 11.88 -10.22 3.08
CA GLY A 203 10.63 -10.49 2.37
C GLY A 203 10.33 -11.97 2.18
N THR A 204 9.16 -12.25 1.63
CA THR A 204 8.70 -13.60 1.28
C THR A 204 8.40 -13.64 -0.21
N ILE A 205 8.88 -14.68 -0.89
CA ILE A 205 8.59 -14.90 -2.30
C ILE A 205 7.14 -15.40 -2.42
N LEU A 206 6.33 -14.73 -3.23
CA LEU A 206 4.93 -15.05 -3.43
C LEU A 206 4.72 -16.03 -4.59
N ASN A 207 5.28 -15.74 -5.77
CA ASN A 207 5.07 -16.55 -6.98
C ASN A 207 6.40 -16.96 -7.65
N ASN A 208 6.41 -18.17 -8.22
CA ASN A 208 7.49 -18.68 -9.06
C ASN A 208 7.18 -18.31 -10.52
N ALA A 209 8.17 -17.76 -11.23
CA ALA A 209 8.03 -17.27 -12.60
C ALA A 209 7.43 -18.33 -13.56
N GLN A 210 6.62 -17.88 -14.51
CA GLN A 210 6.20 -18.67 -15.66
C GLN A 210 7.44 -19.16 -16.41
N ILE A 211 7.55 -20.46 -16.65
CA ILE A 211 8.54 -21.02 -17.56
C ILE A 211 8.07 -20.68 -18.97
N GLU A 212 8.70 -19.70 -19.63
CA GLU A 212 8.49 -19.50 -21.07
C GLU A 212 9.02 -20.72 -21.82
N GLN A 213 8.12 -21.63 -22.21
CA GLN A 213 8.44 -22.69 -23.17
C GLN A 213 8.46 -22.10 -24.58
N VAL A 214 9.65 -21.79 -25.09
CA VAL A 214 9.86 -21.62 -26.54
C VAL A 214 10.54 -22.88 -27.06
N SER A 215 9.87 -23.51 -28.02
CA SER A 215 10.28 -24.76 -28.66
C SER A 215 11.71 -24.69 -29.22
N GLY A 216 12.55 -25.63 -28.79
CA GLY A 216 13.69 -26.10 -29.59
C GLY A 216 14.99 -25.30 -29.59
N ALA A 217 15.55 -24.93 -28.43
CA ALA A 217 17.01 -24.80 -28.25
C ALA A 217 17.36 -24.68 -26.77
N ILE A 218 18.45 -25.33 -26.35
CA ILE A 218 19.00 -25.27 -24.98
C ILE A 218 19.26 -23.80 -24.60
N ARG A 219 18.60 -23.28 -23.54
CA ARG A 219 19.01 -22.02 -22.87
C ARG A 219 18.46 -21.83 -21.45
N SER A 220 19.25 -21.08 -20.68
CA SER A 220 19.15 -20.68 -19.27
C SER A 220 17.74 -20.57 -18.69
N LEU A 221 17.48 -21.29 -17.58
CA LEU A 221 16.29 -21.16 -16.74
C LEU A 221 16.30 -19.82 -15.99
N THR A 222 15.98 -18.71 -16.64
CA THR A 222 15.79 -17.44 -15.93
C THR A 222 14.37 -17.34 -15.40
N SER A 223 14.21 -17.05 -14.11
CA SER A 223 12.92 -16.75 -13.51
C SER A 223 12.66 -15.26 -13.63
N SER A 224 11.76 -14.86 -14.53
CA SER A 224 11.33 -13.48 -14.70
C SER A 224 10.03 -13.20 -13.92
N GLY A 225 9.97 -12.07 -13.22
CA GLY A 225 8.76 -11.67 -12.50
C GLY A 225 8.54 -12.41 -11.17
N ILE A 226 9.62 -12.76 -10.46
CA ILE A 226 9.53 -13.26 -9.08
C ILE A 226 9.00 -12.12 -8.20
N GLU A 227 7.93 -12.39 -7.48
CA GLU A 227 7.31 -11.41 -6.59
C GLU A 227 7.76 -11.59 -5.15
N ILE A 228 8.25 -10.50 -4.55
CA ILE A 228 8.71 -10.46 -3.16
C ILE A 228 7.82 -9.48 -2.39
N GLN A 229 7.16 -9.97 -1.34
CA GLN A 229 6.46 -9.14 -0.38
C GLN A 229 7.41 -8.77 0.75
N PHE A 230 7.49 -7.49 1.11
CA PHE A 230 8.31 -7.05 2.24
C PHE A 230 7.62 -7.36 3.56
N THR A 231 8.35 -7.96 4.49
CA THR A 231 7.83 -8.40 5.79
C THR A 231 8.36 -7.56 6.95
N GLU A 232 9.59 -7.01 6.83
CA GLU A 232 10.19 -6.13 7.83
C GLU A 232 10.78 -4.90 7.14
N LEU A 233 10.06 -3.76 7.21
CA LEU A 233 10.51 -2.50 6.65
C LEU A 233 10.43 -1.40 7.71
N SER A 234 11.57 -0.75 8.00
CA SER A 234 11.60 0.35 8.95
C SER A 234 10.78 1.55 8.44
N PRO A 235 10.17 2.38 9.32
CA PRO A 235 9.45 3.58 8.89
C PRO A 235 10.30 4.54 8.04
N ALA A 236 11.61 4.59 8.33
CA ALA A 236 12.57 5.38 7.56
C ALA A 236 12.75 4.83 6.14
N ASP A 237 12.95 3.51 6.00
CA ASP A 237 13.11 2.87 4.68
C ASP A 237 11.82 2.89 3.87
N GLN A 238 10.68 2.71 4.51
CA GLN A 238 9.37 2.91 3.89
C GLN A 238 9.22 4.32 3.33
N SER A 239 9.63 5.34 4.08
CA SER A 239 9.60 6.74 3.63
C SER A 239 10.53 6.97 2.44
N ARG A 240 11.73 6.39 2.47
CA ARG A 240 12.71 6.48 1.37
C ARG A 240 12.19 5.85 0.08
N ILE A 241 11.60 4.65 0.17
CA ILE A 241 11.02 3.95 -0.98
C ILE A 241 9.81 4.70 -1.52
N LYS A 242 8.91 5.18 -0.66
CA LYS A 242 7.76 6.01 -1.07
C LYS A 242 8.21 7.27 -1.80
N ALA A 243 9.20 7.99 -1.26
CA ALA A 243 9.75 9.19 -1.90
C ALA A 243 10.37 8.90 -3.27
N TRP A 244 11.14 7.80 -3.38
CA TRP A 244 11.73 7.38 -4.63
C TRP A 244 10.68 6.98 -5.67
N VAL A 245 9.67 6.20 -5.29
CA VAL A 245 8.56 5.81 -6.18
C VAL A 245 7.86 7.06 -6.71
N LEU A 246 7.52 8.01 -5.83
CA LEU A 246 6.87 9.27 -6.22
C LEU A 246 7.69 10.10 -7.22
N ALA A 247 9.01 10.16 -7.04
CA ALA A 247 9.89 10.90 -7.93
C ALA A 247 10.05 10.25 -9.33
N ASN A 248 9.86 8.93 -9.42
CA ASN A 248 10.07 8.15 -10.64
C ASN A 248 8.77 7.68 -11.31
N LEU A 249 7.60 8.07 -10.78
CA LEU A 249 6.34 7.87 -11.48
C LEU A 249 6.36 8.60 -12.82
N PRO A 250 5.78 8.02 -13.89
CA PRO A 250 5.59 8.74 -15.14
C PRO A 250 4.84 10.04 -14.84
N LYS A 251 5.42 11.19 -15.22
CA LYS A 251 4.69 12.46 -15.20
C LYS A 251 3.45 12.24 -16.06
N SER A 252 2.27 12.41 -15.48
CA SER A 252 1.02 12.40 -16.25
C SER A 252 1.20 13.34 -17.43
N PHE A 253 0.97 12.85 -18.65
CA PHE A 253 0.91 13.65 -19.86
C PHE A 253 0.13 14.94 -19.57
N ASP A 254 0.73 16.08 -19.86
CA ASP A 254 0.03 17.35 -19.96
C ASP A 254 -1.14 17.13 -20.93
N ALA A 255 -2.36 17.14 -20.41
CA ALA A 255 -3.56 17.13 -21.24
C ALA A 255 -3.66 18.50 -21.92
N SER A 256 -3.44 18.48 -23.24
CA SER A 256 -3.82 19.56 -24.16
C SER A 256 -5.33 19.63 -24.33
#